data_AF-A0A8C6HS49-F1
#
_entry.id   AF-A0A8C6HS49-F1
#
_cell.length_a   1.000
_cell.length_b   1.000
_cell.length_c   1.000
_cell.angle_alpha   90.00
_cell.angle_beta   90.00
_cell.angle_gamma   90.00
#
_symmetry.space_group_name_H-M   'P 1'
#
loop_
_entity.id
_entity.type
_entity.pdbx_description
1 polymer ?
#
loop_
_entity_poly.entity_id
_entity_poly.type
_entity_poly.pdbx_seq_one_letter_code
_entity_poly.pdbx_strand_id
1 'polypeptide(L)'
;MKRVQTAEEREREAKKLRLLEELEDTWLPYLTPKDDEFYQQWQLKYPKLVFREAGSIPEELHKEVPEAFLTLHKHGCLFRDVVRIQGKDVLTPVSRILIGDPGCTYKYLNTRLFTVPWPVKGCTVKYTEAEIAAACQTFLKLNDYLQVETIQALEELAVREKANEDAVPLCMAEFPRAGVGPSCDDEVDLKSRAAYNVTLLNFMDPQKMPYLKEEPYFGMGKMAVSWHHDENLVDRSAVAVYSYSCEGSEDESEDESSFEGRDPDTWHVGFKISWDIETPGLTIPLHQGDCYFMLGNVGSLRVGHLWGFKIHVIL
;
A
#
# COMPACT_ATOMS: atom_id res chain seq x y z
N MET A 1 11.39 29.16 -11.92
CA MET A 1 12.00 29.25 -10.58
C MET A 1 12.53 27.87 -10.19
N LYS A 2 13.82 27.71 -9.86
CA LYS A 2 14.35 26.45 -9.33
C LYS A 2 13.87 26.30 -7.88
N ARG A 3 13.13 25.22 -7.57
CA ARG A 3 12.72 24.91 -6.19
C ARG A 3 13.98 24.63 -5.38
N VAL A 4 14.21 25.42 -4.33
CA VAL A 4 15.30 25.17 -3.38
C VAL A 4 14.88 23.95 -2.56
N GLN A 5 15.70 22.89 -2.56
CA GLN A 5 15.49 21.74 -1.68
C GLN A 5 15.39 22.21 -0.23
N THR A 6 14.39 21.72 0.50
CA THR A 6 14.18 22.09 1.90
C THR A 6 15.32 21.54 2.77
N ALA A 7 15.54 22.11 3.95
CA ALA A 7 16.57 21.62 4.88
C ALA A 7 16.33 20.14 5.26
N GLU A 8 15.06 19.78 5.43
CA GLU A 8 14.63 18.41 5.73
C GLU A 8 14.89 17.44 4.57
N GLU A 9 14.63 17.84 3.32
CA GLU A 9 14.96 17.03 2.13
C GLU A 9 16.47 16.73 2.05
N ARG A 10 17.31 17.72 2.36
CA ARG A 10 18.77 17.54 2.39
C ARG A 10 19.25 16.64 3.51
N GLU A 11 18.66 16.76 4.70
CA GLU A 11 19.01 15.90 5.84
C GLU A 11 18.64 14.43 5.55
N ARG A 12 17.46 14.19 4.97
CA ARG A 12 17.02 12.87 4.54
C ARG A 12 17.95 12.28 3.47
N GLU A 13 18.34 13.09 2.48
CA GLU A 13 19.27 12.67 1.43
C GLU A 13 20.66 12.34 2.00
N ALA A 14 21.16 13.14 2.94
CA ALA A 14 22.43 12.86 3.62
C ALA A 14 22.37 11.57 4.45
N LYS A 15 21.27 11.33 5.19
CA LYS A 15 21.06 10.07 5.92
C LYS A 15 21.02 8.86 4.98
N LYS A 16 20.35 8.99 3.84
CA LYS A 16 20.28 7.94 2.82
C LYS A 16 21.66 7.62 2.23
N LEU A 17 22.44 8.63 1.88
CA LEU A 17 23.77 8.44 1.31
C LEU A 17 24.71 7.75 2.30
N ARG A 18 24.71 8.16 3.57
CA ARG A 18 25.48 7.50 4.63
C ARG A 18 25.12 6.03 4.78
N LEU A 19 23.82 5.74 4.79
CA LEU A 19 23.32 4.37 4.91
C LEU A 19 23.74 3.48 3.74
N LEU A 20 23.74 4.03 2.51
CA LEU A 20 24.25 3.31 1.33
C LEU A 20 25.77 3.15 1.35
N GLU A 21 26.51 4.13 1.87
CA GLU A 21 27.97 4.03 2.08
C GLU A 21 28.32 2.96 3.13
N GLU A 22 27.55 2.85 4.22
CA GLU A 22 27.73 1.85 5.26
C GLU A 22 27.42 0.42 4.79
N LEU A 23 26.50 0.26 3.82
CA LEU A 23 26.14 -1.05 3.29
C LEU A 23 27.16 -1.60 2.29
N GLU A 24 27.93 -0.77 1.58
CA GLU A 24 28.86 -1.18 0.51
C GLU A 24 28.26 -2.29 -0.40
N ASP A 25 28.85 -3.50 -0.39
CA ASP A 25 28.40 -4.68 -1.15
C ASP A 25 27.56 -5.67 -0.29
N THR A 26 27.08 -5.24 0.88
CA THR A 26 26.29 -6.05 1.81
C THR A 26 24.82 -5.62 1.86
N TRP A 27 23.95 -6.54 2.28
CA TRP A 27 22.51 -6.34 2.37
C TRP A 27 22.04 -6.44 3.81
N LEU A 28 21.08 -5.60 4.18
CA LEU A 28 20.31 -5.74 5.41
C LEU A 28 19.45 -7.01 5.34
N PRO A 29 19.19 -7.68 6.47
CA PRO A 29 18.33 -8.84 6.50
C PRO A 29 16.87 -8.47 6.18
N TYR A 30 16.16 -9.36 5.50
CA TYR A 30 14.71 -9.29 5.38
C TYR A 30 14.09 -10.66 5.64
N LEU A 31 12.81 -10.67 5.99
CA LEU A 31 12.05 -11.87 6.31
C LEU A 31 10.87 -12.02 5.35
N THR A 32 10.58 -13.28 5.04
CA THR A 32 9.46 -13.79 4.25
C THR A 32 8.64 -14.75 5.12
N PRO A 33 7.42 -15.17 4.72
CA PRO A 33 6.69 -16.21 5.44
C PRO A 33 7.42 -17.56 5.58
N LYS A 34 8.52 -17.80 4.85
CA LYS A 34 9.35 -19.00 4.98
C LYS A 34 10.28 -18.96 6.20
N ASP A 35 10.51 -17.78 6.77
CA ASP A 35 11.43 -17.58 7.90
C ASP A 35 10.69 -17.72 9.23
N ASP A 36 11.25 -18.50 10.17
CA ASP A 36 10.62 -18.82 11.45
C ASP A 36 10.28 -17.56 12.29
N GLU A 37 11.13 -16.53 12.24
CA GLU A 37 10.93 -15.28 12.99
C GLU A 37 9.93 -14.31 12.34
N PHE A 38 9.46 -14.57 11.11
CA PHE A 38 8.66 -13.62 10.33
C PHE A 38 7.41 -13.13 11.06
N TYR A 39 6.58 -14.05 11.55
CA TYR A 39 5.33 -13.69 12.21
C TYR A 39 5.55 -12.99 13.56
N GLN A 40 6.60 -13.39 14.29
CA GLN A 40 6.98 -12.70 15.52
C GLN A 40 7.42 -11.26 15.23
N GLN A 41 8.27 -11.07 14.21
CA GLN A 41 8.75 -9.77 13.80
C GLN A 41 7.62 -8.86 13.29
N TRP A 42 6.70 -9.41 12.49
CA TRP A 42 5.50 -8.70 12.07
C TRP A 42 4.70 -8.20 13.27
N GLN A 43 4.37 -9.09 14.20
CA GLN A 43 3.55 -8.74 15.36
C GLN A 43 4.19 -7.69 16.28
N LEU A 44 5.52 -7.66 16.39
CA LEU A 44 6.26 -6.75 17.27
C LEU A 44 6.60 -5.42 16.61
N LYS A 45 7.04 -5.43 15.34
CA LYS A 45 7.63 -4.26 14.66
C LYS A 45 6.73 -3.68 13.57
N TYR A 46 5.79 -4.46 13.05
CA TYR A 46 4.86 -4.06 12.00
C TYR A 46 3.37 -4.31 12.40
N PRO A 47 2.94 -4.03 13.65
CA PRO A 47 1.59 -4.42 14.12
C PRO A 47 0.44 -3.69 13.43
N LYS A 48 0.73 -2.58 12.74
CA LYS A 48 -0.24 -1.77 11.99
C LYS A 48 -0.39 -2.19 10.53
N LEU A 49 0.34 -3.21 10.12
CA LEU A 49 0.18 -3.88 8.85
C LEU A 49 -0.77 -5.05 9.04
N VAL A 50 -1.87 -5.07 8.30
CA VAL A 50 -2.85 -6.15 8.32
C VAL A 50 -2.92 -6.78 6.95
N PHE A 51 -3.02 -8.10 6.92
CA PHE A 51 -3.15 -8.89 5.70
C PHE A 51 -4.44 -9.70 5.73
N ARG A 52 -5.08 -9.79 4.58
CA ARG A 52 -6.32 -10.52 4.35
C ARG A 52 -6.14 -11.30 3.05
N GLU A 53 -6.05 -12.61 3.15
CA GLU A 53 -5.93 -13.49 1.99
C GLU A 53 -7.18 -13.41 1.10
N ALA A 54 -7.04 -13.74 -0.17
CA ALA A 54 -8.15 -13.76 -1.13
C ALA A 54 -9.39 -14.49 -0.58
N GLY A 55 -9.25 -15.61 0.11
CA GLY A 55 -10.39 -16.34 0.68
C GLY A 55 -11.33 -15.54 1.61
N SER A 56 -10.91 -14.36 2.09
CA SER A 56 -11.73 -13.45 2.90
C SER A 56 -12.62 -12.50 2.11
N ILE A 57 -12.35 -12.26 0.82
CA ILE A 57 -13.14 -11.33 0.00
C ILE A 57 -14.34 -12.07 -0.61
N PRO A 58 -15.52 -11.44 -0.74
CA PRO A 58 -16.67 -12.03 -1.41
C PRO A 58 -16.35 -12.50 -2.84
N GLU A 59 -16.77 -13.72 -3.19
CA GLU A 59 -16.51 -14.33 -4.51
C GLU A 59 -17.01 -13.46 -5.68
N GLU A 60 -18.13 -12.77 -5.50
CA GLU A 60 -18.66 -11.83 -6.50
C GLU A 60 -17.68 -10.67 -6.76
N LEU A 61 -17.11 -10.07 -5.71
CA LEU A 61 -16.12 -9.00 -5.85
C LEU A 61 -14.82 -9.52 -6.47
N HIS A 62 -14.40 -10.75 -6.14
CA HIS A 62 -13.25 -11.38 -6.76
C HIS A 62 -13.38 -11.62 -8.26
N LYS A 63 -14.60 -11.73 -8.78
CA LYS A 63 -14.87 -11.83 -10.22
C LYS A 63 -15.01 -10.45 -10.85
N GLU A 64 -15.83 -9.58 -10.26
CA GLU A 64 -16.14 -8.28 -10.83
C GLU A 64 -14.92 -7.34 -10.88
N VAL A 65 -14.08 -7.32 -9.85
CA VAL A 65 -12.96 -6.36 -9.75
C VAL A 65 -11.90 -6.61 -10.84
N PRO A 66 -11.38 -7.84 -11.04
CA PRO A 66 -10.49 -8.12 -12.16
C PRO A 66 -11.09 -7.81 -13.54
N GLU A 67 -12.37 -8.12 -13.76
CA GLU A 67 -13.05 -7.80 -15.03
C GLU A 67 -13.16 -6.29 -15.27
N ALA A 68 -13.52 -5.52 -14.24
CA ALA A 68 -13.54 -4.06 -14.29
C ALA A 68 -12.15 -3.49 -14.62
N PHE A 69 -11.10 -4.08 -14.04
CA PHE A 69 -9.73 -3.73 -14.33
C PHE A 69 -9.31 -4.00 -15.78
N LEU A 70 -9.56 -5.21 -16.27
CA LEU A 70 -9.27 -5.62 -17.64
C LEU A 70 -10.04 -4.74 -18.64
N THR A 71 -11.26 -4.34 -18.29
CA THR A 71 -12.07 -3.41 -19.06
C THR A 71 -11.40 -2.04 -19.17
N LEU A 72 -10.99 -1.43 -18.05
CA LEU A 72 -10.26 -0.15 -18.06
C LEU A 72 -8.95 -0.24 -18.84
N HIS A 73 -8.23 -1.36 -18.72
CA HIS A 73 -6.99 -1.59 -19.48
C HIS A 73 -7.26 -1.70 -20.99
N LYS A 74 -8.28 -2.47 -21.39
CA LYS A 74 -8.70 -2.61 -22.80
C LYS A 74 -9.09 -1.26 -23.43
N HIS A 75 -9.72 -0.39 -22.66
CA HIS A 75 -10.10 0.97 -23.08
C HIS A 75 -8.95 1.99 -23.02
N GLY A 76 -7.74 1.57 -22.62
CA GLY A 76 -6.57 2.45 -22.58
C GLY A 76 -6.68 3.54 -21.52
N CYS A 77 -7.40 3.29 -20.43
CA CYS A 77 -7.67 4.27 -19.38
C CYS A 77 -6.48 4.51 -18.44
N LEU A 78 -5.45 3.65 -18.46
CA LEU A 78 -4.30 3.71 -17.56
C LEU A 78 -3.08 4.29 -18.27
N PHE A 79 -2.45 5.29 -17.65
CA PHE A 79 -1.34 6.04 -18.23
C PHE A 79 -0.13 6.07 -17.30
N ARG A 80 1.07 6.06 -17.87
CA ARG A 80 2.28 6.35 -17.11
C ARG A 80 2.32 7.83 -16.79
N ASP A 81 2.49 8.17 -15.53
CA ASP A 81 2.52 9.56 -15.11
C ASP A 81 3.90 10.17 -15.40
N VAL A 82 3.90 11.39 -15.92
CA VAL A 82 5.10 12.23 -15.90
C VAL A 82 5.15 12.91 -14.53
N VAL A 83 6.10 12.48 -13.71
CA VAL A 83 6.30 12.97 -12.34
C VAL A 83 7.62 13.72 -12.21
N ARG A 84 7.75 14.56 -11.18
CA ARG A 84 8.99 15.32 -10.94
C ARG A 84 9.66 14.89 -9.64
N ILE A 85 10.76 14.16 -9.76
CA ILE A 85 11.56 13.66 -8.64
C ILE A 85 12.91 14.36 -8.66
N GLN A 86 13.29 15.01 -7.54
CA GLN A 86 14.57 15.74 -7.42
C GLN A 86 14.85 16.73 -8.58
N GLY A 87 13.79 17.37 -9.09
CA GLY A 87 13.89 18.34 -10.19
C GLY A 87 14.04 17.74 -11.58
N LYS A 88 13.97 16.41 -11.74
CA LYS A 88 13.97 15.71 -13.03
C LYS A 88 12.57 15.20 -13.36
N ASP A 89 12.19 15.29 -14.63
CA ASP A 89 10.95 14.71 -15.14
C ASP A 89 11.20 13.24 -15.48
N VAL A 90 10.38 12.36 -14.90
CA VAL A 90 10.53 10.90 -14.98
C VAL A 90 9.15 10.31 -15.28
N LEU A 91 9.10 9.33 -16.18
CA LEU A 91 7.89 8.53 -16.37
C LEU A 91 7.87 7.39 -15.35
N THR A 92 6.74 7.21 -14.68
CA THR A 92 6.55 6.08 -13.75
C THR A 92 6.66 4.74 -14.49
N PRO A 93 7.22 3.68 -13.88
CA PRO A 93 7.19 2.35 -14.50
C PRO A 93 5.77 1.79 -14.62
N VAL A 94 4.95 2.13 -13.64
CA VAL A 94 3.56 1.71 -13.49
C VAL A 94 2.63 2.68 -14.23
N SER A 95 1.63 2.14 -14.93
CA SER A 95 0.51 2.89 -15.52
C SER A 95 -0.62 3.04 -14.49
N ARG A 96 -1.30 4.17 -14.46
CA ARG A 96 -2.26 4.52 -13.42
C ARG A 96 -3.52 5.20 -13.93
N ILE A 97 -4.58 5.11 -13.14
CA ILE A 97 -5.79 5.92 -13.25
C ILE A 97 -6.28 6.23 -11.83
N LEU A 98 -6.70 7.48 -11.59
CA LEU A 98 -7.37 7.86 -10.35
C LEU A 98 -8.88 7.74 -10.57
N ILE A 99 -9.55 6.90 -9.79
CA ILE A 99 -11.02 6.82 -9.72
C ILE A 99 -11.43 7.35 -8.35
N GLY A 100 -12.61 7.94 -8.19
CA GLY A 100 -13.02 8.40 -6.86
C GLY A 100 -14.21 9.33 -6.86
N ASP A 101 -14.37 10.06 -5.77
CA ASP A 101 -15.45 11.02 -5.61
C ASP A 101 -15.42 12.10 -6.70
N PRO A 102 -16.59 12.54 -7.20
CA PRO A 102 -16.69 13.61 -8.18
C PRO A 102 -16.02 14.90 -7.70
N GLY A 103 -15.04 15.40 -8.48
CA GLY A 103 -14.33 16.64 -8.18
C GLY A 103 -13.14 16.50 -7.23
N CYS A 104 -12.90 15.30 -6.70
CA CYS A 104 -11.71 15.01 -5.91
C CYS A 104 -10.44 14.96 -6.77
N THR A 105 -9.31 15.22 -6.13
CA THR A 105 -7.99 15.12 -6.76
C THR A 105 -6.99 14.57 -5.75
N TYR A 106 -6.00 13.83 -6.23
CA TYR A 106 -4.91 13.30 -5.41
C TYR A 106 -3.58 13.80 -5.97
N LYS A 107 -2.71 14.33 -5.12
CA LYS A 107 -1.43 14.88 -5.54
C LYS A 107 -0.28 14.07 -4.97
N TYR A 108 0.58 13.55 -5.83
CA TYR A 108 1.81 12.85 -5.45
C TYR A 108 2.94 13.22 -6.40
N LEU A 109 4.19 13.28 -5.92
CA LEU A 109 5.39 13.57 -6.73
C LEU A 109 5.25 14.83 -7.62
N ASN A 110 4.59 15.86 -7.08
CA ASN A 110 4.23 17.11 -7.75
C ASN A 110 3.26 17.01 -8.94
N THR A 111 2.63 15.87 -9.15
CA THR A 111 1.58 15.67 -10.16
C THR A 111 0.23 15.57 -9.47
N ARG A 112 -0.74 16.41 -9.89
CA ARG A 112 -2.13 16.34 -9.42
C ARG A 112 -2.94 15.50 -10.39
N LEU A 113 -3.41 14.36 -9.93
CA LEU A 113 -4.34 13.49 -10.64
C LEU A 113 -5.78 13.93 -10.35
N PHE A 114 -6.65 13.77 -11.34
CA PHE A 114 -8.08 14.09 -11.27
C PHE A 114 -8.89 12.81 -11.34
N THR A 115 -9.93 12.70 -10.52
CA THR A 115 -10.74 11.49 -10.49
C THR A 115 -11.49 11.32 -11.80
N VAL A 116 -11.46 10.11 -12.35
CA VAL A 116 -12.58 9.58 -13.11
C VAL A 116 -13.67 9.26 -12.07
N PRO A 117 -14.77 10.00 -12.06
CA PRO A 117 -15.74 9.93 -10.96
C PRO A 117 -16.43 8.58 -10.93
N TRP A 118 -16.56 7.95 -9.76
CA TRP A 118 -17.48 6.83 -9.54
C TRP A 118 -18.90 7.32 -9.20
N PRO A 119 -19.94 6.49 -9.32
CA PRO A 119 -21.34 6.95 -9.17
C PRO A 119 -21.80 7.02 -7.70
N VAL A 120 -21.41 8.08 -6.99
CA VAL A 120 -21.89 8.35 -5.61
C VAL A 120 -23.35 8.80 -5.61
N LYS A 121 -24.11 8.38 -4.58
CA LYS A 121 -25.51 8.80 -4.38
C LYS A 121 -25.64 10.33 -4.39
N GLY A 122 -26.62 10.83 -5.16
CA GLY A 122 -26.89 12.27 -5.26
C GLY A 122 -26.05 13.00 -6.32
N CYS A 123 -25.08 12.33 -6.95
CA CYS A 123 -24.32 12.87 -8.07
C CYS A 123 -24.80 12.27 -9.39
N THR A 124 -24.89 13.09 -10.45
CA THR A 124 -25.13 12.60 -11.81
C THR A 124 -23.81 12.62 -12.58
N VAL A 125 -23.23 11.44 -12.79
CA VAL A 125 -22.00 11.27 -13.57
C VAL A 125 -22.36 10.89 -15.01
N LYS A 126 -21.76 11.56 -15.99
CA LYS A 126 -21.88 11.21 -17.41
C LYS A 126 -20.59 10.58 -17.87
N TYR A 127 -20.67 9.34 -18.34
CA TYR A 127 -19.55 8.63 -18.95
C TYR A 127 -19.75 8.60 -20.46
N THR A 128 -18.64 8.61 -21.20
CA THR A 128 -18.67 8.42 -22.66
C THR A 128 -19.04 6.98 -23.00
N GLU A 129 -18.65 6.02 -22.16
CA GLU A 129 -18.82 4.59 -22.39
C GLU A 129 -19.43 3.89 -21.17
N ALA A 130 -20.39 3.00 -21.41
CA ALA A 130 -21.09 2.28 -20.36
C ALA A 130 -20.18 1.28 -19.62
N GLU A 131 -19.21 0.67 -20.31
CA GLU A 131 -18.26 -0.27 -19.72
C GLU A 131 -17.34 0.42 -18.69
N ILE A 132 -16.87 1.64 -18.98
CA ILE A 132 -16.09 2.44 -18.03
C ILE A 132 -16.94 2.83 -16.82
N ALA A 133 -18.21 3.18 -17.03
CA ALA A 133 -19.14 3.48 -15.93
C ALA A 133 -19.34 2.27 -15.00
N ALA A 134 -19.52 1.09 -15.58
CA ALA A 134 -19.65 -0.16 -14.84
C ALA A 134 -18.38 -0.47 -14.05
N ALA A 135 -17.19 -0.30 -14.65
CA ALA A 135 -15.93 -0.48 -13.95
C ALA A 135 -15.80 0.46 -12.74
N CYS A 136 -16.13 1.75 -12.90
CA CYS A 136 -16.10 2.72 -11.79
C CYS A 136 -17.10 2.36 -10.69
N GLN A 137 -18.27 1.83 -11.03
CA GLN A 137 -19.25 1.31 -10.08
C GLN A 137 -18.69 0.10 -9.29
N THR A 138 -17.97 -0.80 -9.95
CA THR A 138 -17.30 -1.93 -9.28
C THR A 138 -16.25 -1.45 -8.30
N PHE A 139 -15.42 -0.46 -8.66
CA PHE A 139 -14.44 0.11 -7.73
C PHE A 139 -15.09 0.83 -6.54
N LEU A 140 -16.27 1.41 -6.70
CA LEU A 140 -17.06 1.93 -5.58
C LEU A 140 -17.54 0.80 -4.65
N LYS A 141 -18.01 -0.34 -5.18
CA LYS A 141 -18.37 -1.51 -4.35
C LYS A 141 -17.16 -2.05 -3.57
N LEU A 142 -16.00 -2.13 -4.23
CA LEU A 142 -14.76 -2.56 -3.59
C LEU A 142 -14.34 -1.56 -2.49
N ASN A 143 -14.48 -0.26 -2.75
CA ASN A 143 -14.25 0.80 -1.77
C ASN A 143 -15.11 0.61 -0.52
N ASP A 144 -16.41 0.37 -0.70
CA ASP A 144 -17.35 0.14 0.40
C ASP A 144 -16.95 -1.10 1.22
N TYR A 145 -16.57 -2.20 0.56
CA TYR A 145 -16.10 -3.41 1.24
C TYR A 145 -14.80 -3.17 2.03
N LEU A 146 -13.78 -2.59 1.39
CA LEU A 146 -12.49 -2.35 2.05
C LEU A 146 -12.59 -1.32 3.17
N GLN A 147 -13.52 -0.36 3.09
CA GLN A 147 -13.83 0.54 4.19
C GLN A 147 -14.33 -0.24 5.43
N VAL A 148 -15.25 -1.19 5.25
CA VAL A 148 -15.76 -2.02 6.36
C VAL A 148 -14.64 -2.84 6.98
N GLU A 149 -13.85 -3.53 6.17
CA GLU A 149 -12.69 -4.32 6.65
C GLU A 149 -11.68 -3.45 7.40
N THR A 150 -11.44 -2.23 6.92
CA THR A 150 -10.54 -1.27 7.57
C THR A 150 -11.05 -0.86 8.95
N ILE A 151 -12.35 -0.54 9.07
CA ILE A 151 -12.96 -0.17 10.35
C ILE A 151 -12.79 -1.33 11.34
N GLN A 152 -13.10 -2.55 10.92
CA GLN A 152 -12.93 -3.73 11.77
C GLN A 152 -11.47 -3.91 12.20
N ALA A 153 -10.51 -3.80 11.28
CA ALA A 153 -9.09 -3.94 11.60
C ALA A 153 -8.59 -2.84 12.56
N LEU A 154 -9.12 -1.61 12.45
CA LEU A 154 -8.84 -0.53 13.38
C LEU A 154 -9.42 -0.78 14.78
N GLU A 155 -10.63 -1.35 14.86
CA GLU A 155 -11.25 -1.76 16.13
C GLU A 155 -10.44 -2.88 16.81
N GLU A 156 -10.03 -3.91 16.06
CA GLU A 156 -9.16 -4.99 16.53
C GLU A 156 -7.83 -4.45 17.07
N LEU A 157 -7.21 -3.51 16.34
CA LEU A 157 -5.98 -2.85 16.76
C LEU A 157 -6.18 -2.07 18.07
N ALA A 158 -7.26 -1.30 18.19
CA ALA A 158 -7.56 -0.52 19.39
C ALA A 158 -7.77 -1.42 20.63
N VAL A 159 -8.43 -2.57 20.47
CA VAL A 159 -8.58 -3.57 21.54
C VAL A 159 -7.22 -4.12 21.97
N ARG A 160 -6.34 -4.45 21.02
CA ARG A 160 -5.00 -4.97 21.30
C ARG A 160 -4.11 -3.94 22.00
N GLU A 161 -4.16 -2.68 21.58
CA GLU A 161 -3.41 -1.59 22.21
C GLU A 161 -3.84 -1.39 23.67
N LYS A 162 -5.16 -1.41 23.96
CA LYS A 162 -5.69 -1.33 25.34
C LYS A 162 -5.23 -2.49 26.23
N ALA A 163 -5.27 -3.72 25.71
CA ALA A 163 -4.84 -4.90 26.48
C ALA A 163 -3.33 -4.86 26.85
N ASN A 164 -2.50 -4.25 25.99
CA ASN A 164 -1.08 -4.08 26.28
C ASN A 164 -0.80 -3.00 27.33
N GLU A 165 -1.61 -1.93 27.39
CA GLU A 165 -1.51 -0.90 28.42
C GLU A 165 -1.84 -1.47 29.81
N ASP A 166 -2.88 -2.30 29.91
CA ASP A 166 -3.30 -2.94 31.16
C ASP A 166 -2.32 -4.01 31.67
N ALA A 167 -1.43 -4.53 30.82
CA ALA A 167 -0.46 -5.57 31.15
C ALA A 167 0.86 -5.02 31.77
N VAL A 168 1.07 -3.70 31.80
CA VAL A 168 2.27 -3.09 32.39
C VAL A 168 2.05 -2.91 33.90
N PRO A 169 2.85 -3.54 34.79
CA PRO A 169 2.74 -3.31 36.23
C PRO A 169 3.00 -1.84 36.56
N LEU A 170 2.00 -1.17 37.15
CA LEU A 170 2.09 0.19 37.68
C LEU A 170 3.09 0.26 38.84
N CYS A 171 4.39 0.38 38.54
CA CYS A 171 5.39 0.80 39.51
C CYS A 171 5.42 2.33 39.54
N MET A 172 4.75 2.92 40.55
CA MET A 172 4.82 4.33 40.97
C MET A 172 4.26 5.40 40.01
N ALA A 173 3.01 5.83 40.25
CA ALA A 173 2.67 7.23 40.53
C ALA A 173 1.17 7.36 40.88
N GLU A 174 0.87 7.74 42.13
CA GLU A 174 -0.45 8.22 42.54
C GLU A 174 -0.75 9.57 41.90
N PHE A 175 -1.59 9.60 40.87
CA PHE A 175 -2.43 10.75 40.54
C PHE A 175 -3.77 10.27 39.95
N PRO A 176 -4.93 10.62 40.55
CA PRO A 176 -6.21 10.18 40.02
C PRO A 176 -6.53 11.00 38.76
N ARG A 177 -6.38 10.40 37.57
CA ARG A 177 -7.08 10.90 36.38
C ARG A 177 -8.49 10.35 36.40
N ALA A 178 -9.43 11.26 36.64
CA ALA A 178 -10.86 11.04 36.54
C ALA A 178 -11.21 10.41 35.17
N GLY A 179 -12.14 9.47 35.22
CA GLY A 179 -12.45 8.55 34.13
C GLY A 179 -12.83 9.21 32.81
N VAL A 180 -12.46 8.50 31.74
CA VAL A 180 -13.06 8.64 30.42
C VAL A 180 -13.32 7.20 29.97
N GLY A 181 -14.58 6.78 30.00
CA GLY A 181 -15.00 5.57 29.26
C GLY A 181 -14.78 5.78 27.76
N PRO A 182 -14.98 4.77 26.90
CA PRO A 182 -14.78 4.95 25.45
C PRO A 182 -15.67 6.11 24.99
N SER A 183 -15.04 7.24 24.65
CA SER A 183 -15.76 8.43 24.23
C SER A 183 -16.30 8.20 22.83
N CYS A 184 -17.50 8.69 22.55
CA CYS A 184 -18.09 8.74 21.21
C CYS A 184 -17.15 9.37 20.15
N ASP A 185 -16.14 10.13 20.57
CA ASP A 185 -15.10 10.69 19.72
C ASP A 185 -14.20 9.62 19.06
N ASP A 186 -13.97 8.46 19.70
CA ASP A 186 -13.10 7.41 19.14
C ASP A 186 -13.75 6.72 17.92
N GLU A 187 -15.05 6.44 17.99
CA GLU A 187 -15.78 5.78 16.89
C GLU A 187 -15.89 6.68 15.64
N VAL A 188 -16.05 8.00 15.86
CA VAL A 188 -16.09 9.00 14.78
C VAL A 188 -14.70 9.16 14.14
N ASP A 189 -13.63 9.10 14.93
CA ASP A 189 -12.24 9.10 14.43
C ASP A 189 -11.97 7.89 13.52
N LEU A 190 -12.32 6.67 13.95
CA LEU A 190 -12.08 5.46 13.15
C LEU A 190 -12.78 5.48 11.80
N LYS A 191 -14.06 5.88 11.77
CA LYS A 191 -14.84 6.00 10.53
C LYS A 191 -14.23 7.03 9.58
N SER A 192 -13.74 8.15 10.11
CA SER A 192 -13.09 9.17 9.28
C SER A 192 -11.76 8.69 8.69
N ARG A 193 -11.02 7.86 9.43
CA ARG A 193 -9.72 7.31 9.00
C ARG A 193 -9.85 6.20 7.96
N ALA A 194 -11.03 5.59 7.83
CA ALA A 194 -11.39 4.63 6.79
C ALA A 194 -12.29 5.23 5.70
N ALA A 195 -12.53 6.54 5.69
CA ALA A 195 -13.38 7.21 4.71
C ALA A 195 -12.64 7.44 3.38
N TYR A 196 -12.37 6.35 2.68
CA TYR A 196 -11.75 6.36 1.36
C TYR A 196 -12.61 7.12 0.35
N ASN A 197 -12.01 8.11 -0.31
CA ASN A 197 -12.68 9.00 -1.26
C ASN A 197 -12.10 8.92 -2.68
N VAL A 198 -10.99 8.20 -2.85
CA VAL A 198 -10.34 7.96 -4.12
C VAL A 198 -9.72 6.57 -4.11
N THR A 199 -9.46 6.05 -5.31
CA THR A 199 -8.56 4.96 -5.54
C THR A 199 -7.54 5.29 -6.62
N LEU A 200 -6.26 5.04 -6.36
CA LEU A 200 -5.22 5.06 -7.37
C LEU A 200 -4.96 3.65 -7.87
N LEU A 201 -5.51 3.34 -9.03
CA LEU A 201 -5.28 2.08 -9.72
C LEU A 201 -3.89 2.08 -10.35
N ASN A 202 -3.23 0.94 -10.30
CA ASN A 202 -1.90 0.71 -10.85
C ASN A 202 -1.95 -0.49 -11.78
N PHE A 203 -1.11 -0.49 -12.81
CA PHE A 203 -0.91 -1.60 -13.74
C PHE A 203 0.54 -1.65 -14.18
N MET A 204 1.14 -2.85 -14.19
CA MET A 204 2.44 -3.08 -14.79
C MET A 204 2.54 -4.49 -15.36
N ASP A 205 2.96 -4.57 -16.62
CA ASP A 205 3.38 -5.79 -17.30
C ASP A 205 4.93 -5.81 -17.32
N PRO A 206 5.59 -6.67 -16.54
CA PRO A 206 7.05 -6.69 -16.47
C PRO A 206 7.75 -7.11 -17.75
N GLN A 207 7.11 -7.94 -18.57
CA GLN A 207 7.68 -8.37 -19.85
C GLN A 207 7.77 -7.18 -20.79
N LYS A 208 6.76 -6.29 -20.75
CA LYS A 208 6.75 -5.02 -21.49
C LYS A 208 7.50 -3.88 -20.79
N MET A 209 7.80 -4.03 -19.50
CA MET A 209 8.48 -3.02 -18.69
C MET A 209 9.71 -3.58 -17.95
N PRO A 210 10.79 -3.95 -18.67
CA PRO A 210 11.96 -4.62 -18.07
C PRO A 210 12.88 -3.68 -17.29
N TYR A 211 12.73 -2.35 -17.45
CA TYR A 211 13.64 -1.34 -16.88
C TYR A 211 13.31 -1.01 -15.42
N LEU A 212 13.39 -2.02 -14.56
CA LEU A 212 13.14 -1.90 -13.13
C LEU A 212 14.45 -1.75 -12.36
N LYS A 213 14.38 -1.02 -11.24
CA LYS A 213 15.54 -0.85 -10.36
C LYS A 213 15.61 -2.00 -9.37
N GLU A 214 16.82 -2.43 -9.04
CA GLU A 214 17.04 -3.29 -7.89
C GLU A 214 16.76 -2.55 -6.58
N GLU A 215 16.17 -3.26 -5.63
CA GLU A 215 15.97 -2.80 -4.26
C GLU A 215 17.35 -2.57 -3.62
N PRO A 216 17.61 -1.41 -3.00
CA PRO A 216 18.97 -0.98 -2.68
C PRO A 216 19.47 -1.30 -1.27
N TYR A 217 18.67 -1.92 -0.38
CA TYR A 217 19.06 -2.10 1.03
C TYR A 217 19.06 -3.55 1.51
N PHE A 218 18.10 -4.36 1.08
CA PHE A 218 17.84 -5.70 1.62
C PHE A 218 18.09 -6.83 0.62
N GLY A 219 18.31 -6.52 -0.66
CA GLY A 219 18.50 -7.53 -1.69
C GLY A 219 17.17 -8.16 -2.09
N MET A 220 16.06 -7.41 -1.96
CA MET A 220 14.73 -7.89 -2.31
C MET A 220 14.49 -7.97 -3.84
N GLY A 221 15.47 -7.61 -4.66
CA GLY A 221 15.39 -7.68 -6.12
C GLY A 221 14.60 -6.52 -6.75
N LYS A 222 14.02 -6.75 -7.94
CA LYS A 222 13.41 -5.69 -8.76
C LYS A 222 12.18 -5.03 -8.12
N MET A 223 12.14 -3.70 -8.15
CA MET A 223 11.03 -2.88 -7.67
C MET A 223 10.20 -2.30 -8.82
N ALA A 224 8.89 -2.53 -8.80
CA ALA A 224 7.90 -1.81 -9.61
C ALA A 224 7.71 -0.38 -9.11
N VAL A 225 7.69 -0.22 -7.77
CA VAL A 225 7.63 1.06 -7.08
C VAL A 225 8.70 1.06 -6.00
N SER A 226 9.61 2.04 -6.06
CA SER A 226 10.69 2.19 -5.08
C SER A 226 10.16 2.58 -3.70
N TRP A 227 10.98 2.40 -2.66
CA TRP A 227 10.67 2.82 -1.29
C TRP A 227 10.11 4.24 -1.19
N HIS A 228 8.88 4.37 -0.70
CA HIS A 228 8.17 5.63 -0.54
C HIS A 228 7.29 5.64 0.71
N HIS A 229 6.76 6.82 1.01
CA HIS A 229 5.57 7.01 1.82
C HIS A 229 4.51 7.60 0.91
N ASP A 230 3.25 7.25 1.13
CA ASP A 230 2.15 7.88 0.43
C ASP A 230 2.04 9.37 0.82
N GLU A 231 1.83 10.21 -0.17
CA GLU A 231 1.78 11.67 -0.02
C GLU A 231 0.33 12.14 0.05
N ASN A 232 0.09 13.30 0.68
CA ASN A 232 -1.21 13.97 0.63
C ASN A 232 -2.39 13.12 1.17
N LEU A 233 -2.11 12.23 2.12
CA LEU A 233 -3.10 11.51 2.91
C LEU A 233 -3.59 12.36 4.09
N VAL A 234 -4.79 12.05 4.58
CA VAL A 234 -5.31 12.61 5.85
C VAL A 234 -4.45 12.05 6.99
N ASP A 235 -4.19 12.85 8.04
CA ASP A 235 -3.37 12.36 9.15
C ASP A 235 -4.01 11.10 9.76
N ARG A 236 -3.18 10.08 9.95
CA ARG A 236 -3.57 8.76 10.48
C ARG A 236 -4.66 8.03 9.67
N SER A 237 -5.01 8.46 8.46
CA SER A 237 -5.91 7.65 7.62
C SER A 237 -5.26 6.31 7.32
N ALA A 238 -6.09 5.29 7.17
CA ALA A 238 -5.63 4.02 6.67
C ALA A 238 -5.41 4.10 5.16
N VAL A 239 -4.74 3.08 4.63
CA VAL A 239 -4.71 2.77 3.20
C VAL A 239 -5.05 1.31 3.05
N ALA A 240 -6.00 0.99 2.16
CA ALA A 240 -6.37 -0.38 1.84
C ALA A 240 -5.96 -0.71 0.43
N VAL A 241 -5.51 -1.95 0.23
CA VAL A 241 -5.05 -2.42 -1.06
C VAL A 241 -5.69 -3.75 -1.41
N TYR A 242 -6.26 -3.82 -2.61
CA TYR A 242 -6.54 -5.05 -3.31
C TYR A 242 -5.44 -5.30 -4.36
N SER A 243 -4.81 -6.46 -4.30
CA SER A 243 -3.76 -6.90 -5.23
C SER A 243 -4.33 -7.94 -6.18
N TYR A 244 -4.15 -7.72 -7.48
CA TYR A 244 -4.48 -8.72 -8.48
C TYR A 244 -3.28 -8.99 -9.38
N SER A 245 -2.91 -10.26 -9.41
CA SER A 245 -1.85 -10.81 -10.25
C SER A 245 -2.50 -11.62 -11.37
N CYS A 246 -2.15 -11.34 -12.64
CA CYS A 246 -2.54 -12.23 -13.74
C CYS A 246 -1.58 -13.39 -13.76
N GLU A 247 -2.09 -14.60 -13.52
CA GLU A 247 -1.33 -15.81 -13.81
C GLU A 247 -1.20 -15.98 -15.33
N GLY A 248 -0.01 -16.35 -15.79
CA GLY A 248 0.14 -16.99 -17.09
C GLY A 248 -0.54 -18.36 -17.03
N SER A 249 -0.93 -18.91 -18.18
CA SER A 249 -1.43 -20.29 -18.26
C SER A 249 -0.56 -21.22 -17.41
N GLU A 250 -1.21 -22.07 -16.60
CA GLU A 250 -0.64 -23.12 -15.76
C GLU A 250 0.37 -23.98 -16.53
N ASP A 251 1.60 -23.50 -16.67
CA ASP A 251 2.75 -24.38 -16.78
C ASP A 251 3.16 -24.62 -15.32
N GLU A 252 2.58 -25.68 -14.74
CA GLU A 252 2.98 -26.25 -13.47
C GLU A 252 4.48 -26.55 -13.50
N SER A 253 5.31 -25.60 -13.10
CA SER A 253 6.58 -25.91 -12.48
C SER A 253 6.37 -25.93 -10.98
N GLU A 254 5.85 -27.05 -10.46
CA GLU A 254 5.96 -27.45 -9.05
C GLU A 254 7.43 -27.76 -8.68
N ASP A 255 8.37 -26.98 -9.19
CA ASP A 255 9.68 -26.92 -8.58
C ASP A 255 9.52 -25.97 -7.40
N GLU A 256 9.29 -26.53 -6.20
CA GLU A 256 9.62 -25.84 -4.95
C GLU A 256 11.11 -25.51 -4.98
N SER A 257 11.41 -24.44 -5.69
CA SER A 257 12.73 -23.91 -5.86
C SER A 257 13.15 -23.41 -4.49
N SER A 258 14.21 -24.04 -3.97
CA SER A 258 14.84 -23.70 -2.70
C SER A 258 15.59 -22.36 -2.81
N PHE A 259 14.92 -21.32 -3.29
CA PHE A 259 15.45 -19.97 -3.32
C PHE A 259 15.59 -19.50 -1.86
N GLU A 260 16.79 -19.03 -1.52
CA GLU A 260 17.00 -18.28 -0.28
C GLU A 260 16.27 -16.94 -0.41
N GLY A 261 15.31 -16.70 0.50
CA GLY A 261 14.50 -15.49 0.53
C GLY A 261 13.23 -15.56 -0.33
N ARG A 262 12.84 -14.41 -0.91
CA ARG A 262 11.55 -14.29 -1.61
C ARG A 262 11.56 -14.96 -2.98
N ASP A 263 10.39 -15.41 -3.41
CA ASP A 263 10.20 -15.90 -4.77
C ASP A 263 10.33 -14.73 -5.78
N PRO A 264 11.27 -14.80 -6.76
CA PRO A 264 11.45 -13.77 -7.77
C PRO A 264 10.21 -13.56 -8.65
N ASP A 265 9.41 -14.61 -8.89
CA ASP A 265 8.31 -14.64 -9.87
C ASP A 265 6.96 -14.22 -9.28
N THR A 266 6.82 -14.28 -7.96
CA THR A 266 5.65 -13.83 -7.22
C THR A 266 5.74 -12.35 -6.83
N TRP A 267 4.61 -11.63 -6.89
CA TRP A 267 4.54 -10.26 -6.34
C TRP A 267 4.73 -10.22 -4.87
N HIS A 268 5.42 -9.18 -4.41
CA HIS A 268 5.47 -8.88 -3.01
C HIS A 268 5.21 -7.40 -2.74
N VAL A 269 4.78 -7.13 -1.51
CA VAL A 269 4.90 -5.82 -0.90
C VAL A 269 5.98 -5.89 0.18
N GLY A 270 6.95 -4.99 0.06
CA GLY A 270 8.04 -4.81 1.01
C GLY A 270 7.73 -3.71 2.00
N PHE A 271 8.11 -3.92 3.26
CA PHE A 271 8.01 -2.93 4.33
C PHE A 271 9.35 -2.78 5.05
N LYS A 272 9.70 -1.53 5.39
CA LYS A 272 10.83 -1.22 6.27
C LYS A 272 10.49 -0.08 7.20
N ILE A 273 11.13 -0.04 8.37
CA ILE A 273 11.12 1.14 9.24
C ILE A 273 12.06 2.21 8.66
N SER A 274 11.63 3.46 8.67
CA SER A 274 12.36 4.59 8.10
C SER A 274 13.60 4.90 8.91
N TRP A 275 14.73 5.01 8.22
CA TRP A 275 16.05 5.28 8.83
C TRP A 275 16.53 4.21 9.80
N ASP A 276 15.80 3.11 9.91
CA ASP A 276 16.18 1.92 10.66
C ASP A 276 16.93 0.96 9.72
N ILE A 277 18.07 0.49 10.21
CA ILE A 277 18.97 -0.48 9.58
C ILE A 277 19.13 -1.75 10.42
N GLU A 278 18.60 -1.78 11.63
CA GLU A 278 18.72 -2.92 12.53
C GLU A 278 17.53 -3.85 12.37
N THR A 279 16.32 -3.29 12.22
CA THR A 279 15.10 -4.07 12.03
C THR A 279 15.08 -4.69 10.64
N PRO A 280 15.01 -6.02 10.51
CA PRO A 280 14.82 -6.66 9.21
C PRO A 280 13.59 -6.12 8.46
N GLY A 281 13.73 -5.96 7.15
CA GLY A 281 12.58 -5.67 6.28
C GLY A 281 11.61 -6.85 6.25
N LEU A 282 10.34 -6.59 5.96
CA LEU A 282 9.38 -7.65 5.65
C LEU A 282 9.08 -7.65 4.16
N THR A 283 8.91 -8.83 3.57
CA THR A 283 8.34 -8.99 2.23
C THR A 283 7.22 -10.01 2.29
N ILE A 284 6.03 -9.59 1.89
CA ILE A 284 4.80 -10.40 1.94
C ILE A 284 4.40 -10.76 0.51
N PRO A 285 4.27 -12.05 0.17
CA PRO A 285 3.79 -12.48 -1.14
C PRO A 285 2.35 -12.03 -1.35
N LEU A 286 2.02 -11.70 -2.59
CA LEU A 286 0.71 -11.20 -3.01
C LEU A 286 0.19 -12.06 -4.15
N HIS A 287 -0.67 -13.00 -3.80
CA HIS A 287 -1.39 -13.83 -4.74
C HIS A 287 -2.60 -13.09 -5.28
N GLN A 288 -3.28 -13.73 -6.23
CA GLN A 288 -4.44 -13.17 -6.89
C GLN A 288 -5.58 -12.89 -5.90
N GLY A 289 -5.85 -11.60 -5.69
CA GLY A 289 -6.97 -11.14 -4.87
C GLY A 289 -6.62 -10.87 -3.40
N ASP A 290 -5.37 -11.07 -2.99
CA ASP A 290 -4.91 -10.75 -1.64
C ASP A 290 -5.04 -9.25 -1.35
N CYS A 291 -5.39 -8.94 -0.10
CA CYS A 291 -5.52 -7.59 0.39
C CYS A 291 -4.55 -7.29 1.54
N TYR A 292 -4.07 -6.05 1.60
CA TYR A 292 -3.34 -5.57 2.76
C TYR A 292 -3.75 -4.16 3.15
N PHE A 293 -3.58 -3.84 4.43
CA PHE A 293 -4.02 -2.60 5.03
C PHE A 293 -2.88 -1.99 5.83
N MET A 294 -2.70 -0.69 5.68
CA MET A 294 -1.77 0.11 6.46
C MET A 294 -2.58 1.00 7.39
N LEU A 295 -2.58 0.68 8.68
CA LEU A 295 -3.45 1.32 9.65
C LEU A 295 -2.75 2.51 10.34
N GLY A 296 -3.34 3.71 10.26
CA GLY A 296 -2.85 4.85 11.02
C GLY A 296 -1.64 5.57 10.44
N ASN A 297 -0.89 6.29 11.28
CA ASN A 297 0.26 7.07 10.82
C ASN A 297 1.47 6.15 10.59
N VAL A 298 1.53 5.58 9.39
CA VAL A 298 2.69 4.86 8.82
C VAL A 298 3.79 5.83 8.35
N GLY A 299 3.84 7.08 8.83
CA GLY A 299 4.90 8.04 8.49
C GLY A 299 6.32 7.54 8.83
N SER A 300 6.46 6.53 9.70
CA SER A 300 7.71 5.82 9.96
C SER A 300 7.92 4.57 9.08
N LEU A 301 6.92 4.06 8.39
CA LEU A 301 6.97 2.85 7.56
C LEU A 301 7.08 3.21 6.09
N ARG A 302 8.10 2.68 5.41
CA ARG A 302 8.25 2.79 3.95
C ARG A 302 7.74 1.53 3.30
N VAL A 303 7.08 1.71 2.16
CA VAL A 303 6.54 0.64 1.34
C VAL A 303 7.28 0.61 0.01
N GLY A 304 7.59 -0.60 -0.44
CA GLY A 304 8.09 -0.89 -1.78
C GLY A 304 7.25 -1.99 -2.40
N HIS A 305 7.09 -1.95 -3.72
CA HIS A 305 6.33 -2.98 -4.45
C HIS A 305 7.31 -3.75 -5.33
N LEU A 306 7.42 -5.06 -5.08
CA LEU A 306 8.43 -5.96 -5.62
C LEU A 306 7.77 -6.95 -6.61
N TRP A 307 8.44 -7.15 -7.74
CA TRP A 307 8.05 -7.78 -9.03
C TRP A 307 6.94 -8.87 -9.18
N GLY A 308 6.19 -8.83 -10.31
CA GLY A 308 5.25 -9.81 -10.96
C GLY A 308 4.34 -9.07 -12.01
N PHE A 309 3.15 -9.50 -12.50
CA PHE A 309 2.12 -8.60 -13.15
C PHE A 309 1.08 -8.00 -12.18
N LYS A 310 0.98 -6.69 -11.90
CA LYS A 310 0.17 -6.19 -10.75
C LYS A 310 -0.82 -5.15 -11.16
N ILE A 311 -1.97 -5.36 -10.57
CA ILE A 311 -2.98 -4.37 -10.40
C ILE A 311 -3.06 -3.99 -8.93
N HIS A 312 -2.91 -2.70 -8.63
CA HIS A 312 -2.94 -2.19 -7.25
C HIS A 312 -4.05 -1.15 -7.13
N VAL A 313 -5.10 -1.45 -6.38
CA VAL A 313 -6.09 -0.45 -5.93
C VAL A 313 -5.50 0.17 -4.67
N ILE A 314 -5.02 1.41 -4.68
CA ILE A 314 -4.70 2.12 -3.42
C ILE A 314 -5.93 2.94 -3.05
N LEU A 315 -6.63 2.60 -1.98
CA LEU A 315 -7.72 3.40 -1.41
C LEU A 315 -7.22 4.29 -0.29
#